data_AF-Q583L0-F1
#
_entry.id   AF-Q583L0-F1
#
_cell.length_a   1.000
_cell.length_b   1.000
_cell.length_c   1.000
_cell.angle_alpha   90.00
_cell.angle_beta   90.00
_cell.angle_gamma   90.00
#
_symmetry.space_group_name_H-M   'P 1'
#
loop_
_entity.id
_entity.type
_entity.pdbx_description
1 polymer ?
#
loop_
_entity_poly.entity_id
_entity_poly.type
_entity_poly.pdbx_seq_one_letter_code
_entity_poly.pdbx_strand_id
1 'polypeptide(L)'
;MSNHNHITVQFAGGCELLFAKQTSLQLDGVVPTGTNLNGLVQLLKTNYVKERPDLLVDQTGQTLRPGILVLVNSCDAEVVGGMDYVLNDGDTVEFISTLHGG
;
A
#
# COMPACT_ATOMS: atom_id res chain seq x y z
N MET A 1 -4.77 13.05 -17.24
CA MET A 1 -3.85 12.89 -16.10
C MET A 1 -2.88 11.79 -16.48
N SER A 2 -1.58 12.02 -16.29
CA SER A 2 -0.56 11.02 -16.53
C SER A 2 -0.64 9.96 -15.42
N ASN A 3 -0.36 8.70 -15.73
CA ASN A 3 -0.24 7.63 -14.73
C ASN A 3 1.21 7.14 -14.71
N HIS A 4 1.66 6.63 -13.57
CA HIS A 4 2.92 5.88 -13.48
C HIS A 4 2.81 4.63 -14.34
N ASN A 5 3.87 4.32 -15.08
CA ASN A 5 3.92 3.14 -15.93
C ASN A 5 3.97 1.89 -15.07
N HIS A 6 4.80 1.89 -14.02
CA HIS A 6 5.03 0.73 -13.16
C HIS A 6 5.05 1.15 -11.68
N ILE A 7 4.13 0.58 -10.90
CA ILE A 7 4.20 0.61 -9.43
C ILE A 7 4.02 -0.82 -8.96
N THR A 8 4.95 -1.30 -8.13
CA THR A 8 4.83 -2.63 -7.52
C THR A 8 4.35 -2.47 -6.10
N VAL A 9 3.29 -3.19 -5.74
CA VAL A 9 2.84 -3.31 -4.36
C VAL A 9 3.13 -4.72 -3.88
N GLN A 10 3.68 -4.85 -2.67
CA GLN A 10 3.98 -6.11 -2.02
C GLN A 10 3.27 -6.19 -0.67
N PHE A 11 2.91 -7.40 -0.28
CA PHE A 11 2.18 -7.68 0.95
C PHE A 11 2.87 -8.81 1.71
N ALA A 12 3.11 -8.58 3.00
CA ALA A 12 3.68 -9.56 3.90
C ALA A 12 3.09 -9.45 5.31
N GLY A 13 3.50 -10.36 6.20
CA GLY A 13 3.03 -10.37 7.59
C GLY A 13 1.54 -10.69 7.75
N GLY A 14 0.91 -11.29 6.75
CA GLY A 14 -0.53 -11.58 6.73
C GLY A 14 -1.36 -10.56 5.95
N CYS A 15 -0.76 -9.45 5.48
CA CYS A 15 -1.44 -8.50 4.60
C CYS A 15 -1.88 -9.16 3.28
N GLU A 16 -1.16 -10.16 2.79
CA GLU A 16 -1.49 -10.92 1.56
C GLU A 16 -2.88 -11.57 1.62
N LEU A 17 -3.37 -11.89 2.82
CA LEU A 17 -4.70 -12.46 3.03
C LEU A 17 -5.81 -11.50 2.57
N LEU A 18 -5.58 -10.18 2.66
CA LEU A 18 -6.54 -9.15 2.25
C LEU A 18 -6.68 -9.04 0.73
N PHE A 19 -5.68 -9.53 0.00
CA PHE A 19 -5.55 -9.45 -1.45
C PHE A 19 -5.62 -10.84 -2.10
N ALA A 20 -6.51 -11.70 -1.59
CA ALA A 20 -6.71 -13.07 -2.09
C ALA A 20 -5.43 -13.93 -2.09
N LYS A 21 -4.61 -13.80 -1.04
CA LYS A 21 -3.32 -14.50 -0.86
C LYS A 21 -2.25 -14.13 -1.90
N GLN A 22 -2.41 -13.00 -2.57
CA GLN A 22 -1.39 -12.45 -3.46
C GLN A 22 -0.34 -11.72 -2.62
N THR A 23 0.93 -12.06 -2.82
CA THR A 23 2.06 -11.41 -2.16
C THR A 23 2.54 -10.17 -2.90
N SER A 24 2.15 -10.01 -4.17
CA SER A 24 2.49 -8.82 -4.96
C SER A 24 1.41 -8.51 -5.99
N LEU A 25 1.22 -7.21 -6.25
CA LEU A 25 0.39 -6.62 -7.29
C LEU A 25 1.24 -5.67 -8.12
N GLN A 26 1.24 -5.85 -9.45
CA GLN A 26 1.76 -4.84 -10.37
C GLN A 26 0.63 -3.92 -10.81
N LEU A 27 0.79 -2.62 -10.56
CA LEU A 27 -0.17 -1.58 -10.86
C LEU A 27 0.29 -0.73 -12.05
N ASP A 28 0.30 -1.35 -13.22
CA ASP A 28 0.84 -0.71 -14.43
C ASP A 28 -0.17 0.24 -15.08
N GLY A 29 0.17 1.53 -15.21
CA GLY A 29 -0.71 2.54 -15.80
C GLY A 29 -1.96 2.83 -14.97
N VAL A 30 -2.01 2.40 -13.71
CA VAL A 30 -3.19 2.56 -12.82
C VAL A 30 -3.03 3.75 -11.88
N VAL A 31 -1.82 3.97 -11.34
CA VAL A 31 -1.58 4.98 -10.30
C VAL A 31 -1.36 6.34 -10.94
N PRO A 32 -2.18 7.37 -10.69
CA PRO A 32 -1.98 8.71 -11.24
C PRO A 32 -0.66 9.34 -10.76
N THR A 33 0.00 10.10 -11.63
CA THR A 33 1.19 10.86 -11.24
C THR A 33 0.87 11.89 -10.18
N GLY A 34 1.67 11.96 -9.13
CA GLY A 34 1.43 12.83 -7.97
C GLY A 34 0.63 12.16 -6.85
N THR A 35 0.29 10.88 -6.99
CA THR A 35 -0.33 10.09 -5.91
C THR A 35 0.70 9.87 -4.80
N ASN A 36 0.31 10.18 -3.56
CA ASN A 36 1.10 9.83 -2.38
C ASN A 36 0.73 8.44 -1.83
N LEU A 37 1.49 7.96 -0.86
CA LEU A 37 1.21 6.66 -0.22
C LEU A 37 -0.22 6.57 0.34
N ASN A 38 -0.74 7.65 0.93
CA ASN A 38 -2.13 7.68 1.40
C ASN A 38 -3.13 7.47 0.24
N GLY A 39 -2.91 8.14 -0.88
CA GLY A 39 -3.71 7.96 -2.09
C GLY A 39 -3.62 6.54 -2.66
N LEU A 40 -2.44 5.92 -2.61
CA LEU A 40 -2.26 4.51 -2.99
C LEU A 40 -3.07 3.57 -2.07
N VAL A 41 -3.04 3.80 -0.76
CA VAL A 41 -3.84 3.00 0.19
C VAL A 41 -5.33 3.12 -0.11
N GLN A 42 -5.84 4.33 -0.41
CA GLN A 42 -7.24 4.52 -0.79
C GLN A 42 -7.59 3.82 -2.11
N LEU A 43 -6.68 3.84 -3.09
CA LEU A 43 -6.84 3.14 -4.35
C LEU A 43 -6.89 1.61 -4.16
N LEU A 44 -5.98 1.07 -3.35
CA LEU A 44 -5.96 -0.35 -2.99
C LEU A 44 -7.22 -0.77 -2.25
N LYS A 45 -7.64 0.00 -1.24
CA LYS A 45 -8.88 -0.21 -0.48
C LYS A 45 -10.10 -0.31 -1.39
N THR A 46 -10.18 0.57 -2.38
CA THR A 46 -11.37 0.69 -3.24
C THR A 46 -11.44 -0.38 -4.33
N ASN A 47 -10.29 -0.75 -4.92
CA ASN A 47 -10.26 -1.58 -6.12
C ASN A 47 -9.67 -2.98 -5.94
N TYR A 48 -8.80 -3.17 -4.94
CA TYR A 48 -7.95 -4.37 -4.84
C TYR A 48 -8.18 -5.21 -3.60
N VAL A 49 -8.62 -4.61 -2.48
CA VAL A 49 -8.99 -5.39 -1.30
C VAL A 49 -10.20 -6.28 -1.63
N LYS A 50 -10.05 -7.59 -1.38
CA LYS A 50 -11.12 -8.59 -1.61
C LYS A 50 -11.81 -9.00 -0.34
N GLU A 51 -11.13 -8.87 0.79
CA GLU A 51 -11.64 -9.15 2.13
C GLU A 51 -12.18 -7.87 2.79
N ARG A 52 -12.29 -7.86 4.13
CA ARG A 52 -12.73 -6.68 4.89
C ARG A 52 -11.70 -5.53 4.79
N PRO A 53 -12.04 -4.38 4.20
CA PRO A 53 -11.13 -3.23 4.09
C PRO A 53 -10.69 -2.66 5.43
N ASP A 54 -11.49 -2.84 6.48
CA ASP A 54 -11.20 -2.40 7.86
C ASP A 54 -9.97 -3.09 8.48
N LEU A 55 -9.41 -4.10 7.81
CA LEU A 55 -8.16 -4.74 8.23
C LEU A 55 -6.92 -4.03 7.68
N LEU A 56 -7.06 -3.29 6.57
CA LEU A 56 -5.99 -2.49 5.98
C LEU A 56 -5.97 -1.06 6.52
N VAL A 57 -7.15 -0.46 6.67
CA VAL A 57 -7.31 0.93 7.12
C VAL A 57 -7.88 1.00 8.54
N ASP A 58 -7.66 2.12 9.21
CA ASP A 58 -8.22 2.40 10.52
C ASP A 58 -9.76 2.58 10.48
N GLN A 59 -10.36 2.83 11.65
CA GLN A 59 -11.82 3.04 11.77
C GLN A 59 -12.33 4.27 11.01
N THR A 60 -11.47 5.24 10.70
CA THR A 60 -11.83 6.40 9.87
C THR A 60 -11.85 6.06 8.38
N GLY A 61 -11.17 4.97 8.01
CA GLY A 61 -10.97 4.53 6.64
C GLY A 61 -10.00 5.42 5.85
N GLN A 62 -9.34 6.38 6.51
CA GLN A 62 -8.47 7.37 5.87
C GLN A 62 -6.99 6.99 5.96
N THR A 63 -6.58 6.40 7.08
CA THR A 63 -5.19 6.04 7.33
C THR A 63 -5.02 4.53 7.43
N LEU A 64 -3.78 4.05 7.31
CA LEU A 64 -3.50 2.64 7.55
C LEU A 64 -3.81 2.26 8.99
N ARG A 65 -4.28 1.04 9.19
CA ARG A 65 -4.48 0.50 10.52
C ARG A 65 -3.15 0.49 11.27
N PRO A 66 -3.10 0.92 12.55
CA PRO A 66 -1.91 0.78 13.38
C PRO A 66 -1.38 -0.65 13.34
N GLY A 67 -0.05 -0.81 13.30
CA GLY A 67 0.60 -2.11 13.17
C GLY A 67 0.71 -2.64 11.74
N ILE A 68 0.62 -1.76 10.74
CA ILE A 68 1.08 -2.01 9.38
C ILE A 68 2.29 -1.12 9.12
N LEU A 69 3.44 -1.74 8.89
CA LEU A 69 4.65 -1.07 8.44
C LEU A 69 4.59 -0.90 6.92
N VAL A 70 5.05 0.26 6.44
CA VAL A 70 5.15 0.56 5.01
C VAL A 70 6.60 0.80 4.65
N LEU A 71 7.10 0.08 3.64
CA LEU A 71 8.40 0.33 3.06
C LEU A 71 8.25 0.86 1.63
N VAL A 72 9.06 1.83 1.26
CA VAL A 72 9.24 2.29 -0.12
C VAL A 72 10.65 1.96 -0.56
N ASN A 73 10.79 1.12 -1.59
CA ASN A 73 12.08 0.63 -2.09
C ASN A 73 12.97 0.07 -0.96
N SER A 74 12.36 -0.75 -0.09
CA SER A 74 12.99 -1.36 1.09
C SER A 74 13.50 -0.36 2.15
N CYS A 75 13.08 0.90 2.08
CA CYS A 75 13.32 1.91 3.10
C CYS A 75 12.04 2.20 3.87
N ASP A 76 12.13 2.43 5.18
CA ASP A 76 10.95 2.78 5.98
C ASP A 76 10.30 4.07 5.45
N ALA A 77 8.99 4.02 5.21
CA ALA A 77 8.24 5.17 4.72
C ALA A 77 8.44 6.39 5.61
N GLU A 78 8.51 6.21 6.94
CA GLU A 78 8.72 7.33 7.89
C GLU A 78 10.02 8.11 7.63
N VAL A 79 11.04 7.46 7.06
CA VAL A 79 12.35 8.09 6.76
C VAL A 79 12.33 8.92 5.48
N VAL A 80 11.49 8.55 4.50
CA VAL A 80 11.46 9.19 3.17
C VAL A 80 10.39 10.26 3.02
N GLY A 81 9.47 10.39 3.97
CA GLY A 81 8.38 11.37 3.94
C GLY A 81 7.05 10.89 4.53
N GLY A 82 7.02 9.68 5.07
CA GLY A 82 5.82 9.05 5.63
C GLY A 82 4.74 8.87 4.58
N MET A 83 3.49 8.91 5.01
CA MET A 83 2.30 8.72 4.15
C MET A 83 2.10 9.82 3.10
N ASP A 84 2.84 10.94 3.21
CA ASP A 84 2.84 12.05 2.25
C ASP A 84 3.89 11.88 1.15
N TYR A 85 4.74 10.85 1.21
CA TYR A 85 5.68 10.53 0.14
C TYR A 85 4.93 10.34 -1.19
N VAL A 86 5.34 11.11 -2.20
CA VAL A 86 4.79 11.06 -3.56
C VAL A 86 5.50 9.97 -4.33
N LEU A 87 4.73 9.03 -4.87
CA LEU A 87 5.26 7.89 -5.62
C LEU A 87 5.96 8.34 -6.90
N ASN A 88 7.03 7.61 -7.25
CA ASN A 88 7.75 7.73 -8.50
C ASN A 88 7.56 6.47 -9.35
N ASP A 89 7.73 6.63 -10.67
CA ASP A 89 7.65 5.49 -11.58
C ASP A 89 8.74 4.47 -11.25
N GLY A 90 8.35 3.20 -11.14
CA GLY A 90 9.20 2.09 -10.74
C GLY A 90 9.28 1.84 -9.23
N ASP A 91 8.62 2.64 -8.39
CA ASP A 91 8.63 2.42 -6.95
C ASP A 91 7.99 1.08 -6.56
N THR A 92 8.61 0.43 -5.58
CA THR A 92 8.06 -0.74 -4.88
C THR A 92 7.61 -0.34 -3.49
N VAL A 93 6.32 -0.53 -3.19
CA VAL A 93 5.72 -0.28 -1.88
C VAL A 93 5.37 -1.61 -1.22
N GLU A 94 5.92 -1.87 -0.04
CA GLU A 94 5.64 -3.09 0.72
C GLU A 94 4.82 -2.77 1.98
N PHE A 95 3.72 -3.48 2.18
CA PHE A 95 2.91 -3.42 3.39
C PHE A 95 3.12 -4.69 4.23
N ILE A 96 3.54 -4.51 5.48
CA ILE A 96 3.86 -5.61 6.40
C ILE A 96 3.00 -5.46 7.66
N SER A 97 2.07 -6.38 7.90
CA SER A 97 1.36 -6.38 9.19
C SER A 97 2.29 -6.91 10.29
N THR A 98 2.47 -6.12 11.34
CA THR A 98 3.28 -6.45 12.51
C THR A 98 2.43 -6.94 13.69
N LEU A 99 1.10 -6.83 13.61
CA LEU A 99 0.17 -7.19 14.69
C LEU A 99 -0.27 -8.67 14.68
N HIS A 100 -0.20 -9.36 13.53
CA HIS A 100 -0.73 -10.73 13.42
C HIS A 100 0.31 -11.82 13.73
N GLY A 101 1.17 -11.56 14.72
CA GLY A 101 2.06 -12.57 15.27
C GLY A 101 1.34 -13.49 16.25
N GLY A 102 0.70 -14.55 15.71
CA GLY A 102 0.44 -15.83 16.39
C GLY A 102 -0.50 -15.82 17.58
#